data_AF-A0A7V4M0T8-F1
#
_entry.id   AF-A0A7V4M0T8-F1
#
_cell.length_a   1.000
_cell.length_b   1.000
_cell.length_c   1.000
_cell.angle_alpha   90.00
_cell.angle_beta   90.00
_cell.angle_gamma   90.00
#
_symmetry.space_group_name_H-M   'P 1'
#
loop_
_entity.id
_entity.type
_entity.pdbx_description
1 polymer ?
#
loop_
_entity_poly.entity_id
_entity_poly.type
_entity_poly.pdbx_seq_one_letter_code
_entity_poly.pdbx_strand_id
1 'polypeptide(L)'
;MKVEARLKWLSIFAALVWTCSARATVRTWTGIAGQDWFNAANWSPSDSCPSNGDSVMICAGTALLSNASACLDSFTITNATVVFSNASAMLVSREIFVLAGGVLTHTANSDTNGADGWQVDGQISVEATNMFVTAVGALRADGRGYRGGWYSVTGYNPPGYGPGASAGGTYGAGGAGHGGAGGRSSSESGNLAGGAAYGSPSDPDLPGSGAGGFQIYDGRRGGGLIRIVVNDRLIIDGSVSANGEDGGSWYAGGSGGGISIRCRTIEGSGSIQANGGTASVGGSRGGGSGAGGRISIVYDTAAQAMVSPPPALVLEANGGTGTGLVPPYRGQPGTLWLSDTNFFPLSPVRGGQILIPGFTRWTVPALTLTAGQTFFPEGFDLTVTGNLNVSDTAGFLVTNSRLRVGGDLVISGSLISA
;
A
#
# COMPACT_ATOMS: atom_id res chain seq x y z
N MET A 1 -1.36 7.43 41.43
CA MET A 1 -1.70 8.86 41.55
C MET A 1 -0.61 9.59 40.75
N LYS A 2 -0.76 10.03 39.50
CA LYS A 2 -1.88 10.60 38.72
C LYS A 2 -1.89 9.91 37.34
N VAL A 3 -2.90 9.11 36.99
CA VAL A 3 -4.06 9.51 36.15
C VAL A 3 -3.98 10.94 35.63
N GLU A 4 -3.35 11.14 34.47
CA GLU A 4 -3.58 12.30 33.59
C GLU A 4 -3.03 12.01 32.18
N ALA A 5 -3.80 11.22 31.43
CA ALA A 5 -3.80 11.23 29.96
C ALA A 5 -5.24 10.97 29.48
N ARG A 6 -6.16 11.79 29.99
CA ARG A 6 -7.52 11.90 29.47
C ARG A 6 -7.50 12.83 28.25
N LEU A 7 -8.21 12.40 27.20
CA LEU A 7 -8.73 13.21 26.10
C LEU A 7 -7.70 13.91 25.17
N LYS A 8 -7.25 13.21 24.12
CA LYS A 8 -6.83 13.85 22.85
C LYS A 8 -7.19 13.08 21.56
N TRP A 9 -8.00 12.02 21.61
CA TRP A 9 -8.15 11.09 20.48
C TRP A 9 -9.59 10.90 19.95
N LEU A 10 -10.50 11.84 20.26
CA LEU A 10 -11.88 11.82 19.73
C LEU A 10 -12.24 13.03 18.85
N SER A 11 -11.27 13.88 18.51
CA SER A 11 -11.54 15.12 17.78
C SER A 11 -10.39 15.39 16.82
N ILE A 12 -10.45 14.75 15.65
CA ILE A 12 -10.35 15.36 14.31
C ILE A 12 -10.85 14.24 13.35
N PHE A 13 -12.13 13.88 13.46
CA PHE A 13 -12.96 14.11 12.27
C PHE A 13 -13.09 15.63 12.25
N ALA A 14 -12.14 16.31 11.61
CA ALA A 14 -12.47 17.65 11.16
C ALA A 14 -13.54 17.39 10.12
N ALA A 15 -14.79 17.40 10.56
CA ALA A 15 -15.89 17.62 9.64
C ALA A 15 -15.53 18.95 8.98
N LEU A 16 -14.96 18.88 7.78
CA LEU A 16 -15.04 20.00 6.86
C LEU A 16 -16.53 20.31 6.84
N VAL A 17 -16.92 21.45 7.38
CA VAL A 17 -18.33 21.84 7.40
C VAL A 17 -18.72 21.96 5.94
N TRP A 18 -19.47 20.98 5.46
CA TRP A 18 -19.92 20.83 4.08
C TRP A 18 -20.89 21.97 3.76
N THR A 19 -20.39 23.16 3.47
CA THR A 19 -21.18 24.18 2.75
C THR A 19 -21.11 23.87 1.26
N CYS A 20 -21.55 22.67 0.89
CA CYS A 20 -21.85 22.34 -0.50
C CYS A 20 -23.13 23.13 -0.84
N SER A 21 -22.96 24.29 -1.47
CA SER A 21 -24.10 25.03 -2.02
C SER A 21 -24.79 24.14 -3.05
N ALA A 22 -26.13 24.07 -3.03
CA ALA A 22 -26.98 23.25 -3.88
C ALA A 22 -26.99 23.72 -5.37
N ARG A 23 -25.82 23.90 -5.97
CA ARG A 23 -25.64 24.35 -7.34
C ARG A 23 -24.90 23.26 -8.10
N ALA A 24 -25.65 22.39 -8.77
CA ALA A 24 -25.13 21.22 -9.46
C ALA A 24 -25.06 21.48 -10.97
N THR A 25 -23.89 21.93 -11.46
CA THR A 25 -23.59 21.80 -12.90
C THR A 25 -22.88 20.47 -13.11
N VAL A 26 -23.27 19.73 -14.15
CA VAL A 26 -22.49 18.56 -14.56
C VAL A 26 -21.29 19.03 -15.39
N ARG A 27 -20.08 18.77 -14.88
CA ARG A 27 -18.80 19.10 -15.51
C ARG A 27 -18.20 17.82 -16.09
N THR A 28 -18.22 17.72 -17.41
CA THR A 28 -17.67 16.55 -18.11
C THR A 28 -16.27 16.85 -18.61
N TRP A 29 -15.30 16.01 -18.30
CA TRP A 29 -13.94 16.13 -18.80
C TRP A 29 -13.88 15.86 -20.30
N THR A 30 -13.28 16.78 -21.04
CA THR A 30 -13.02 16.66 -22.47
C THR A 30 -11.52 16.50 -22.76
N GLY A 31 -10.65 17.12 -21.95
CA GLY A 31 -9.19 17.06 -22.11
C GLY A 31 -8.66 17.64 -23.42
N ILE A 32 -9.46 18.43 -24.15
CA ILE A 32 -9.11 18.93 -25.49
C ILE A 32 -7.97 19.95 -25.50
N ALA A 33 -7.74 20.62 -24.36
CA ALA A 33 -6.69 21.61 -24.15
C ALA A 33 -5.58 21.08 -23.23
N GLY A 34 -5.37 19.75 -23.21
CA GLY A 34 -4.33 19.08 -22.44
C GLY A 34 -4.86 18.38 -21.20
N GLN A 35 -3.98 18.16 -20.21
CA GLN A 35 -4.28 17.34 -19.04
C GLN A 35 -4.63 18.17 -17.80
N ASP A 36 -4.41 19.48 -17.78
CA ASP A 36 -4.58 20.29 -16.57
C ASP A 36 -6.05 20.36 -16.11
N TRP A 37 -6.33 19.86 -14.90
CA TRP A 37 -7.65 19.93 -14.26
C TRP A 37 -8.16 21.37 -14.15
N PHE A 38 -7.27 22.34 -13.96
CA PHE A 38 -7.63 23.73 -13.70
C PHE A 38 -7.74 24.59 -14.96
N ASN A 39 -7.65 23.98 -16.14
CA ASN A 39 -7.95 24.65 -17.41
C ASN A 39 -9.43 24.46 -17.78
N ALA A 40 -10.22 25.55 -17.74
CA ALA A 40 -11.64 25.54 -18.07
C ALA A 40 -11.95 24.97 -19.47
N ALA A 41 -11.03 25.09 -20.43
CA ALA A 41 -11.20 24.54 -21.78
C ALA A 41 -11.22 22.99 -21.81
N ASN A 42 -10.77 22.32 -20.74
CA ASN A 42 -10.83 20.86 -20.61
C ASN A 42 -12.16 20.35 -20.06
N TRP A 43 -13.13 21.23 -19.80
CA TRP A 43 -14.43 20.89 -19.25
C TRP A 43 -15.55 21.22 -20.24
N SER A 44 -16.65 20.47 -20.13
CA SER A 44 -17.92 20.78 -20.77
C SER A 44 -18.99 20.97 -19.68
N PRO A 45 -19.66 22.13 -19.61
CA PRO A 45 -19.38 23.32 -20.40
C PRO A 45 -17.99 23.92 -20.10
N SER A 46 -17.40 24.63 -21.09
CA SER A 46 -16.02 25.14 -21.05
C SER A 46 -15.88 26.55 -20.48
N ASP A 47 -16.91 27.03 -19.79
CA ASP A 47 -17.01 28.35 -19.16
C ASP A 47 -16.17 28.45 -17.87
N SER A 48 -16.00 27.35 -17.15
CA SER A 48 -15.23 27.32 -15.89
C SER A 48 -14.79 25.90 -15.53
N CYS A 49 -13.81 25.80 -14.63
CA CYS A 49 -13.46 24.55 -13.97
C CYS A 49 -14.52 24.17 -12.91
N PRO A 50 -14.56 22.90 -12.46
CA PRO A 50 -15.51 22.46 -11.45
C PRO A 50 -15.46 23.30 -10.17
N SER A 51 -16.63 23.72 -9.70
CA SER A 51 -16.82 24.53 -8.50
C SER A 51 -17.54 23.75 -7.39
N ASN A 52 -17.65 24.34 -6.19
CA ASN A 52 -18.29 23.67 -5.05
C ASN A 52 -19.74 23.28 -5.40
N GLY A 53 -20.07 22.00 -5.21
CA GLY A 53 -21.38 21.42 -5.51
C GLY A 53 -21.58 20.92 -6.94
N ASP A 54 -20.58 21.08 -7.83
CA ASP A 54 -20.66 20.49 -9.16
C ASP A 54 -20.54 18.95 -9.12
N SER A 55 -21.13 18.31 -10.11
CA SER A 55 -20.97 16.88 -10.40
C SER A 55 -19.95 16.70 -11.51
N VAL A 56 -18.83 16.04 -11.23
CA VAL A 56 -17.74 15.81 -12.18
C VAL A 56 -17.80 14.41 -12.78
N MET A 57 -17.63 14.32 -14.10
CA MET A 57 -17.57 13.07 -14.84
C MET A 57 -16.34 13.02 -15.75
N ILE A 58 -15.49 12.00 -15.58
CA ILE A 58 -14.31 11.75 -16.40
C ILE A 58 -14.41 10.36 -17.04
N CYS A 59 -14.66 10.33 -18.35
CA CYS A 59 -14.95 9.09 -19.08
C CYS A 59 -13.84 8.62 -20.01
N ALA A 60 -12.84 9.45 -20.25
CA ALA A 60 -11.70 9.15 -21.09
C ALA A 60 -10.51 10.07 -20.77
N GLY A 61 -9.33 9.67 -21.23
CA GLY A 61 -8.13 10.50 -21.16
C GLY A 61 -7.51 10.58 -19.77
N THR A 62 -6.70 11.63 -19.57
CA THR A 62 -5.94 11.85 -18.34
C THR A 62 -6.16 13.27 -17.84
N ALA A 63 -6.55 13.41 -16.58
CA ALA A 63 -6.62 14.69 -15.87
C ALA A 63 -5.53 14.75 -14.80
N LEU A 64 -4.77 15.83 -14.80
CA LEU A 64 -3.67 16.12 -13.86
C LEU A 64 -4.21 17.08 -12.80
N LEU A 65 -4.30 16.60 -11.57
CA LEU A 65 -4.69 17.38 -10.41
C LEU A 65 -3.45 17.88 -9.69
N SER A 66 -3.27 19.20 -9.64
CA SER A 66 -2.11 19.88 -9.05
C SER A 66 -2.40 20.62 -7.74
N ASN A 67 -3.68 20.76 -7.37
CA ASN A 67 -4.16 21.41 -6.15
C ASN A 67 -5.41 20.66 -5.66
N ALA A 68 -5.96 21.06 -4.52
CA ALA A 68 -7.25 20.55 -4.08
C ALA A 68 -8.34 20.87 -5.12
N SER A 69 -9.21 19.89 -5.42
CA SER A 69 -10.43 20.17 -6.16
C SER A 69 -11.36 21.07 -5.33
N ALA A 70 -12.35 21.68 -5.99
CA ALA A 70 -13.51 22.18 -5.27
C ALA A 70 -14.18 21.05 -4.47
N CYS A 71 -15.01 21.39 -3.48
CA CYS A 71 -15.84 20.42 -2.76
C CYS A 71 -16.99 19.97 -3.66
N LEU A 72 -16.78 18.88 -4.41
CA LEU A 72 -17.74 18.38 -5.39
C LEU A 72 -18.94 17.71 -4.73
N ASP A 73 -20.09 17.71 -5.38
CA ASP A 73 -21.22 16.88 -4.94
C ASP A 73 -21.01 15.41 -5.33
N SER A 74 -20.48 15.17 -6.52
CA SER A 74 -20.14 13.83 -6.97
C SER A 74 -18.93 13.86 -7.91
N PHE A 75 -18.07 12.86 -7.82
CA PHE A 75 -17.00 12.62 -8.77
C PHE A 75 -17.11 11.19 -9.31
N THR A 76 -17.24 11.05 -10.62
CA THR A 76 -17.32 9.76 -11.30
C THR A 76 -16.19 9.64 -12.32
N ILE A 77 -15.42 8.55 -12.22
CA ILE A 77 -14.35 8.23 -13.17
C ILE A 77 -14.56 6.83 -13.77
N THR A 78 -14.46 6.73 -15.10
CA THR A 78 -14.52 5.48 -15.86
C THR A 78 -13.62 5.59 -17.09
N ASN A 79 -12.94 4.51 -17.48
CA ASN A 79 -12.03 4.45 -18.64
C ASN A 79 -11.03 5.62 -18.75
N ALA A 80 -10.63 6.18 -17.62
CA ALA A 80 -9.84 7.40 -17.54
C ALA A 80 -8.89 7.35 -16.35
N THR A 81 -7.92 8.25 -16.36
CA THR A 81 -6.92 8.36 -15.28
C THR A 81 -6.92 9.76 -14.68
N VAL A 82 -6.95 9.86 -13.35
CA VAL A 82 -6.61 11.09 -12.63
C VAL A 82 -5.24 10.93 -11.98
N VAL A 83 -4.34 11.87 -12.27
CA VAL A 83 -2.96 11.91 -11.76
C VAL A 83 -2.83 13.03 -10.74
N PHE A 84 -2.56 12.68 -9.48
CA PHE A 84 -2.20 13.61 -8.42
C PHE A 84 -0.71 13.98 -8.56
N SER A 85 -0.41 15.26 -8.76
CA SER A 85 0.92 15.67 -9.24
C SER A 85 1.90 16.20 -8.19
N ASN A 86 1.45 16.37 -6.94
CA ASN A 86 2.25 16.89 -5.82
C ASN A 86 1.50 16.73 -4.47
N ALA A 87 2.11 17.20 -3.39
CA ALA A 87 1.55 17.21 -2.02
C ALA A 87 0.18 17.90 -1.88
N SER A 88 -0.06 18.97 -2.65
CA SER A 88 -1.26 19.81 -2.60
C SER A 88 -2.42 19.25 -3.43
N ALA A 89 -2.16 18.26 -4.29
CA ALA A 89 -3.20 17.60 -5.06
C ALA A 89 -4.11 16.78 -4.15
N MET A 90 -5.40 17.10 -4.12
CA MET A 90 -6.37 16.43 -3.27
C MET A 90 -7.75 16.42 -3.91
N LEU A 91 -8.39 15.25 -3.97
CA LEU A 91 -9.73 15.13 -4.50
C LEU A 91 -10.72 15.18 -3.34
N VAL A 92 -11.59 16.19 -3.35
CA VAL A 92 -12.61 16.42 -2.33
C VAL A 92 -13.99 16.31 -2.97
N SER A 93 -14.81 15.36 -2.53
CA SER A 93 -16.16 15.15 -3.10
C SER A 93 -17.07 14.48 -2.10
N ARG A 94 -18.37 14.80 -2.07
CA ARG A 94 -19.32 14.09 -1.20
C ARG A 94 -19.40 12.62 -1.59
N GLU A 95 -19.60 12.33 -2.87
CA GLU A 95 -19.62 10.98 -3.42
C GLU A 95 -18.46 10.77 -4.40
N ILE A 96 -17.76 9.64 -4.30
CA ILE A 96 -16.72 9.24 -5.26
C ILE A 96 -17.05 7.87 -5.84
N PHE A 97 -17.10 7.78 -7.16
CA PHE A 97 -17.31 6.54 -7.90
C PHE A 97 -16.12 6.26 -8.82
N VAL A 98 -15.30 5.27 -8.44
CA VAL A 98 -14.22 4.73 -9.29
C VAL A 98 -14.77 3.49 -9.99
N LEU A 99 -15.26 3.70 -11.20
CA LEU A 99 -15.94 2.69 -12.01
C LEU A 99 -14.95 1.94 -12.92
N ALA A 100 -15.48 1.12 -13.82
CA ALA A 100 -14.71 0.34 -14.78
C ALA A 100 -13.68 1.17 -15.54
N GLY A 101 -12.42 0.75 -15.50
CA GLY A 101 -11.30 1.41 -16.17
C GLY A 101 -10.92 2.78 -15.58
N GLY A 102 -11.59 3.22 -14.51
CA GLY A 102 -11.23 4.42 -13.77
C GLY A 102 -10.03 4.17 -12.88
N VAL A 103 -8.99 4.99 -13.00
CA VAL A 103 -7.76 4.87 -12.23
C VAL A 103 -7.40 6.20 -11.56
N LEU A 104 -7.25 6.18 -10.24
CA LEU A 104 -6.58 7.26 -9.51
C LEU A 104 -5.12 6.85 -9.30
N THR A 105 -4.18 7.73 -9.62
CA THR A 105 -2.73 7.50 -9.53
C THR A 105 -2.02 8.78 -9.14
N HIS A 106 -0.76 8.73 -8.70
CA HIS A 106 0.06 9.93 -8.56
C HIS A 106 1.30 9.91 -9.46
N THR A 107 1.96 11.06 -9.59
CA THR A 107 3.30 11.19 -10.19
C THR A 107 4.32 10.37 -9.41
N ALA A 108 5.29 9.79 -10.09
CA ALA A 108 6.31 8.99 -9.41
C ALA A 108 7.18 9.89 -8.53
N ASN A 109 7.41 9.51 -7.28
CA ASN A 109 8.34 10.24 -6.42
C ASN A 109 9.76 10.09 -6.96
N SER A 110 10.47 11.22 -7.05
CA SER A 110 11.81 11.35 -7.60
C SER A 110 12.84 11.67 -6.52
N ASP A 111 12.36 12.09 -5.34
CA ASP A 111 13.19 12.56 -4.24
C ASP A 111 14.30 11.58 -3.86
N THR A 112 15.46 12.18 -3.63
CA THR A 112 16.76 11.57 -3.38
C THR A 112 17.20 11.71 -1.93
N ASN A 113 16.30 11.92 -0.95
CA ASN A 113 16.60 11.91 0.50
C ASN A 113 17.85 12.72 0.92
N GLY A 114 18.16 13.79 0.19
CA GLY A 114 19.53 14.24 0.05
C GLY A 114 19.98 15.47 0.82
N ALA A 115 19.11 16.20 1.55
CA ALA A 115 19.53 17.29 2.47
C ALA A 115 18.39 17.94 3.29
N ASP A 116 17.14 17.86 2.84
CA ASP A 116 16.03 18.76 3.25
C ASP A 116 14.79 18.03 3.82
N GLY A 117 14.84 16.69 3.90
CA GLY A 117 13.70 15.86 4.30
C GLY A 117 12.74 15.61 3.12
N TRP A 118 12.02 14.48 3.16
CA TRP A 118 11.16 14.09 2.02
C TRP A 118 10.13 15.17 1.69
N GLN A 119 10.16 15.67 0.45
CA GLN A 119 9.11 16.50 -0.12
C GLN A 119 8.21 15.62 -0.99
N VAL A 120 6.89 15.72 -0.79
CA VAL A 120 5.92 14.86 -1.49
C VAL A 120 5.80 15.31 -2.96
N ASP A 121 6.48 14.61 -3.85
CA ASP A 121 6.34 14.78 -5.31
C ASP A 121 5.00 14.24 -5.82
N GLY A 122 4.38 13.31 -5.11
CA GLY A 122 3.06 12.79 -5.45
C GLY A 122 2.52 11.80 -4.41
N GLN A 123 1.23 11.94 -4.09
CA GLN A 123 0.44 10.99 -3.31
C GLN A 123 -1.00 10.98 -3.82
N ILE A 124 -1.71 9.86 -3.73
CA ILE A 124 -3.17 9.89 -3.88
C ILE A 124 -3.74 10.40 -2.54
N SER A 125 -4.41 11.55 -2.55
CA SER A 125 -5.08 12.12 -1.38
C SER A 125 -6.56 12.33 -1.67
N VAL A 126 -7.43 11.62 -0.95
CA VAL A 126 -8.88 11.66 -1.16
C VAL A 126 -9.59 11.96 0.16
N GLU A 127 -10.53 12.89 0.11
CA GLU A 127 -11.50 13.14 1.17
C GLU A 127 -12.93 13.08 0.61
N ALA A 128 -13.77 12.24 1.23
CA ALA A 128 -15.16 12.10 0.81
C ALA A 128 -16.13 11.83 1.97
N THR A 129 -17.43 11.95 1.68
CA THR A 129 -18.45 11.37 2.57
C THR A 129 -18.57 9.87 2.30
N ASN A 130 -18.72 9.50 1.03
CA ASN A 130 -18.81 8.11 0.58
C ASN A 130 -17.88 7.87 -0.61
N MET A 131 -17.32 6.67 -0.69
CA MET A 131 -16.45 6.27 -1.80
C MET A 131 -16.70 4.82 -2.22
N PHE A 132 -16.79 4.60 -3.53
CA PHE A 132 -17.07 3.32 -4.16
C PHE A 132 -15.98 3.01 -5.19
N VAL A 133 -15.15 2.01 -4.89
CA VAL A 133 -14.19 1.44 -5.85
C VAL A 133 -14.77 0.13 -6.36
N THR A 134 -15.39 0.16 -7.54
CA THR A 134 -16.02 -1.04 -8.14
C THR A 134 -14.98 -2.09 -8.51
N ALA A 135 -15.41 -3.34 -8.77
CA ALA A 135 -14.54 -4.48 -9.08
C ALA A 135 -13.50 -4.26 -10.19
N VAL A 136 -13.69 -3.26 -11.04
CA VAL A 136 -12.85 -2.90 -12.19
C VAL A 136 -12.34 -1.45 -12.13
N GLY A 137 -12.52 -0.78 -10.98
CA GLY A 137 -11.92 0.50 -10.64
C GLY A 137 -10.67 0.32 -9.78
N ALA A 138 -9.75 1.29 -9.85
CA ALA A 138 -8.48 1.18 -9.13
C ALA A 138 -7.95 2.50 -8.55
N LEU A 139 -7.35 2.41 -7.37
CA LEU A 139 -6.34 3.35 -6.89
C LEU A 139 -4.98 2.67 -7.04
N ARG A 140 -4.09 3.20 -7.87
CA ARG A 140 -2.83 2.56 -8.23
C ARG A 140 -1.65 3.50 -8.02
N ALA A 141 -0.84 3.17 -7.03
CA ALA A 141 0.42 3.80 -6.65
C ALA A 141 1.64 2.88 -6.87
N ASP A 142 1.48 1.79 -7.63
CA ASP A 142 2.57 0.84 -7.89
C ASP A 142 3.79 1.53 -8.52
N GLY A 143 5.00 1.24 -8.01
CA GLY A 143 6.27 1.79 -8.52
C GLY A 143 6.42 3.31 -8.45
N ARG A 144 5.63 4.00 -7.62
CA ARG A 144 5.62 5.48 -7.54
C ARG A 144 6.23 6.03 -6.26
N GLY A 145 6.88 5.19 -5.47
CA GLY A 145 7.65 5.60 -4.30
C GLY A 145 9.03 6.11 -4.67
N TYR A 146 9.95 6.07 -3.71
CA TYR A 146 11.31 6.54 -3.91
C TYR A 146 11.99 5.82 -5.07
N ARG A 147 12.86 6.57 -5.76
CA ARG A 147 13.59 6.07 -6.92
C ARG A 147 14.61 5.01 -6.50
N GLY A 148 14.83 4.01 -7.35
CA GLY A 148 15.98 3.11 -7.19
C GLY A 148 17.31 3.75 -7.60
N GLY A 149 18.41 3.04 -7.36
CA GLY A 149 19.75 3.49 -7.72
C GLY A 149 19.89 3.74 -9.22
N TRP A 150 20.60 4.80 -9.59
CA TRP A 150 20.78 5.22 -10.99
C TRP A 150 21.91 4.45 -11.70
N TYR A 151 21.82 4.27 -13.01
CA TYR A 151 22.89 3.74 -13.84
C TYR A 151 24.22 4.51 -13.71
N SER A 152 25.33 3.85 -13.36
CA SER A 152 26.66 4.49 -13.48
C SER A 152 27.57 3.83 -14.51
N VAL A 153 27.97 4.60 -15.53
CA VAL A 153 29.02 4.25 -16.50
C VAL A 153 30.40 4.05 -15.87
N THR A 154 30.63 4.51 -14.63
CA THR A 154 31.94 4.46 -13.97
C THR A 154 32.19 3.17 -13.18
N GLY A 155 31.27 2.20 -13.21
CA GLY A 155 31.34 1.00 -12.38
C GLY A 155 30.93 1.24 -10.91
N TYR A 156 30.38 2.42 -10.61
CA TYR A 156 29.76 2.74 -9.32
C TYR A 156 28.39 2.06 -9.21
N ASN A 157 28.08 1.44 -8.07
CA ASN A 157 26.76 0.84 -7.82
C ASN A 157 26.00 1.72 -6.82
N PRO A 158 25.27 2.75 -7.27
CA PRO A 158 24.61 3.65 -6.35
C PRO A 158 23.51 2.93 -5.56
N PRO A 159 23.33 3.32 -4.29
CA PRO A 159 22.20 2.85 -3.49
C PRO A 159 20.89 3.34 -4.10
N GLY A 160 19.79 2.72 -3.68
CA GLY A 160 18.47 3.30 -3.87
C GLY A 160 18.27 4.57 -3.05
N TYR A 161 17.11 5.18 -3.20
CA TYR A 161 16.66 6.29 -2.36
C TYR A 161 15.53 5.86 -1.43
N GLY A 162 15.32 6.63 -0.37
CA GLY A 162 14.36 6.31 0.70
C GLY A 162 15.03 5.84 2.01
N PRO A 163 14.35 5.93 3.17
CA PRO A 163 14.94 5.57 4.46
C PRO A 163 15.30 4.08 4.60
N GLY A 164 14.63 3.23 3.83
CA GLY A 164 14.90 1.80 3.72
C GLY A 164 15.58 1.45 2.40
N ALA A 165 16.30 2.39 1.78
CA ALA A 165 17.10 2.10 0.60
C ALA A 165 18.13 1.01 0.90
N SER A 166 18.40 0.18 -0.10
CA SER A 166 19.46 -0.82 -0.05
C SER A 166 20.70 -0.37 -0.81
N ALA A 167 21.85 -0.94 -0.42
CA ALA A 167 23.11 -0.72 -1.12
C ALA A 167 23.09 -1.34 -2.53
N GLY A 168 23.67 -0.63 -3.49
CA GLY A 168 24.06 -1.21 -4.77
C GLY A 168 25.30 -2.11 -4.61
N GLY A 169 25.50 -3.06 -5.52
CA GLY A 169 26.64 -3.97 -5.42
C GLY A 169 27.05 -4.60 -6.74
N THR A 170 28.36 -4.80 -6.94
CA THR A 170 28.96 -5.40 -8.16
C THR A 170 28.60 -6.87 -8.36
N TYR A 171 28.01 -7.53 -7.36
CA TYR A 171 27.66 -8.94 -7.43
C TYR A 171 26.21 -9.23 -7.01
N GLY A 172 25.38 -8.19 -6.96
CA GLY A 172 23.97 -8.25 -6.58
C GLY A 172 23.62 -7.21 -5.50
N ALA A 173 22.48 -6.54 -5.65
CA ALA A 173 21.99 -5.53 -4.69
C ALA A 173 21.02 -6.15 -3.67
N GLY A 174 20.96 -5.59 -2.46
CA GLY A 174 19.96 -5.97 -1.45
C GLY A 174 18.56 -5.44 -1.84
N GLY A 175 17.50 -6.08 -1.35
CA GLY A 175 16.12 -5.59 -1.48
C GLY A 175 15.88 -4.34 -0.65
N ALA A 176 15.02 -3.44 -1.12
CA ALA A 176 14.62 -2.27 -0.32
C ALA A 176 13.70 -2.69 0.84
N GLY A 177 13.78 -1.99 1.96
CA GLY A 177 12.90 -2.15 3.12
C GLY A 177 11.86 -1.04 3.19
N HIS A 178 10.70 -1.34 3.75
CA HIS A 178 9.62 -0.44 4.22
C HIS A 178 8.63 -1.37 4.90
N GLY A 179 8.04 -1.08 6.06
CA GLY A 179 7.17 -2.05 6.76
C GLY A 179 7.90 -3.25 7.38
N GLY A 180 8.65 -4.01 6.58
CA GLY A 180 9.61 -5.04 6.96
C GLY A 180 11.02 -4.76 6.41
N ALA A 181 11.99 -5.62 6.74
CA ALA A 181 13.33 -5.56 6.16
C ALA A 181 13.38 -6.19 4.75
N GLY A 182 14.14 -5.58 3.84
CA GLY A 182 14.38 -6.13 2.51
C GLY A 182 15.23 -7.39 2.53
N GLY A 183 15.11 -8.22 1.51
CA GLY A 183 15.89 -9.44 1.33
C GLY A 183 17.37 -9.14 1.09
N ARG A 184 18.26 -10.03 1.50
CA ARG A 184 19.70 -9.89 1.21
C ARG A 184 20.00 -10.27 -0.24
N SER A 185 21.11 -9.77 -0.79
CA SER A 185 21.62 -10.30 -2.06
C SER A 185 22.31 -11.65 -1.84
N SER A 186 22.48 -12.43 -2.92
CA SER A 186 23.43 -13.55 -2.98
C SER A 186 24.60 -13.19 -3.86
N SER A 187 25.81 -13.38 -3.33
CA SER A 187 26.99 -13.47 -4.19
C SER A 187 28.12 -14.27 -3.57
N GLU A 188 28.97 -14.86 -4.42
CA GLU A 188 30.22 -15.53 -4.03
C GLU A 188 31.20 -14.59 -3.30
N SER A 189 31.07 -13.27 -3.53
CA SER A 189 31.91 -12.22 -2.93
C SER A 189 31.34 -11.63 -1.65
N GLY A 190 30.22 -12.17 -1.13
CA GLY A 190 29.52 -11.70 0.07
C GLY A 190 28.11 -11.16 -0.20
N ASN A 191 27.25 -11.26 0.80
CA ASN A 191 25.85 -10.85 0.70
C ASN A 191 25.67 -9.40 1.19
N LEU A 192 25.00 -8.57 0.40
CA LEU A 192 24.60 -7.24 0.81
C LEU A 192 23.31 -7.30 1.62
N ALA A 193 23.26 -6.55 2.72
CA ALA A 193 22.06 -6.41 3.52
C ALA A 193 20.94 -5.75 2.71
N GLY A 194 19.70 -6.17 2.94
CA GLY A 194 18.53 -5.42 2.50
C GLY A 194 18.32 -4.17 3.36
N GLY A 195 17.46 -3.29 2.88
CA GLY A 195 17.07 -2.08 3.61
C GLY A 195 16.26 -2.37 4.87
N ALA A 196 16.33 -1.47 5.85
CA ALA A 196 15.59 -1.59 7.09
C ALA A 196 14.11 -1.20 6.93
N ALA A 197 13.27 -1.65 7.86
CA ALA A 197 11.92 -1.13 8.02
C ALA A 197 11.96 0.30 8.60
N TYR A 198 11.01 1.16 8.21
CA TYR A 198 10.87 2.54 8.71
C TYR A 198 9.42 3.00 8.63
N GLY A 199 9.10 4.16 9.22
CA GLY A 199 7.75 4.74 9.22
C GLY A 199 6.83 4.13 10.28
N SER A 200 5.66 4.73 10.47
CA SER A 200 4.66 4.30 11.46
C SER A 200 3.69 3.26 10.89
N PRO A 201 3.43 2.13 11.58
CA PRO A 201 2.41 1.17 11.14
C PRO A 201 0.99 1.71 11.26
N SER A 202 0.70 2.55 12.27
CA SER A 202 -0.67 3.02 12.55
C SER A 202 -1.09 4.21 11.70
N ASP A 203 -0.13 4.96 11.15
CA ASP A 203 -0.37 6.07 10.24
C ASP A 203 0.78 6.18 9.23
N PRO A 204 0.78 5.37 8.16
CA PRO A 204 1.81 5.41 7.15
C PRO A 204 1.72 6.73 6.36
N ASP A 205 2.81 7.48 6.39
CA ASP A 205 2.97 8.82 5.82
C ASP A 205 4.14 8.90 4.82
N LEU A 206 4.83 7.79 4.57
CA LEU A 206 5.97 7.72 3.66
C LEU A 206 5.74 6.68 2.56
N PRO A 207 6.22 6.92 1.33
CA PRO A 207 6.22 5.93 0.28
C PRO A 207 7.31 4.88 0.53
N GLY A 208 7.28 3.80 -0.25
CA GLY A 208 8.28 2.73 -0.24
C GLY A 208 9.62 3.16 -0.83
N SER A 209 10.69 2.58 -0.33
CA SER A 209 12.07 2.84 -0.75
C SER A 209 12.42 2.13 -2.07
N GLY A 210 13.31 2.76 -2.83
CA GLY A 210 13.90 2.17 -4.01
C GLY A 210 15.07 1.27 -3.66
N ALA A 211 15.31 0.26 -4.49
CA ALA A 211 16.40 -0.68 -4.31
C ALA A 211 17.71 -0.20 -4.95
N GLY A 212 18.84 -0.75 -4.50
CA GLY A 212 20.15 -0.56 -5.13
C GLY A 212 20.21 -1.11 -6.55
N GLY A 213 20.97 -0.44 -7.41
CA GLY A 213 21.24 -0.86 -8.78
C GLY A 213 22.45 -1.80 -8.91
N PHE A 214 22.68 -2.29 -10.12
CA PHE A 214 23.87 -3.08 -10.49
C PHE A 214 24.41 -2.60 -11.84
N GLN A 215 25.66 -2.11 -11.86
CA GLN A 215 26.36 -1.65 -13.07
C GLN A 215 25.47 -0.85 -14.03
N ILE A 216 25.02 -1.49 -15.12
CA ILE A 216 24.23 -0.90 -16.21
C ILE A 216 22.71 -0.93 -15.99
N TYR A 217 22.25 -1.43 -14.84
CA TYR A 217 20.84 -1.61 -14.53
C TYR A 217 20.42 -0.75 -13.33
N ASP A 218 19.41 0.07 -13.56
CA ASP A 218 18.74 0.85 -12.52
C ASP A 218 18.13 -0.06 -11.45
N GLY A 219 18.21 0.40 -10.20
CA GLY A 219 17.45 -0.17 -9.11
C GLY A 219 15.95 0.11 -9.28
N ARG A 220 15.14 -0.71 -8.63
CA ARG A 220 13.68 -0.66 -8.77
C ARG A 220 13.03 0.28 -7.78
N ARG A 221 11.97 0.97 -8.19
CA ARG A 221 11.25 1.95 -7.37
C ARG A 221 10.42 1.27 -6.29
N GLY A 222 10.26 1.93 -5.16
CA GLY A 222 9.28 1.51 -4.16
C GLY A 222 7.85 1.82 -4.58
N GLY A 223 6.87 1.30 -3.84
CA GLY A 223 5.46 1.66 -3.99
C GLY A 223 5.17 3.06 -3.48
N GLY A 224 4.15 3.73 -4.02
CA GLY A 224 3.78 5.10 -3.67
C GLY A 224 2.99 5.24 -2.36
N LEU A 225 2.34 6.39 -2.19
CA LEU A 225 1.56 6.72 -0.99
C LEU A 225 0.09 6.96 -1.36
N ILE A 226 -0.81 6.32 -0.62
CA ILE A 226 -2.26 6.45 -0.75
C ILE A 226 -2.84 6.85 0.60
N ARG A 227 -3.57 7.98 0.65
CA ARG A 227 -4.32 8.44 1.82
C ARG A 227 -5.78 8.63 1.45
N ILE A 228 -6.65 7.90 2.15
CA ILE A 228 -8.10 7.90 1.95
C ILE A 228 -8.75 8.29 3.28
N VAL A 229 -9.57 9.34 3.26
CA VAL A 229 -10.40 9.77 4.37
C VAL A 229 -11.86 9.77 3.90
N VAL A 230 -12.70 8.91 4.49
CA VAL A 230 -14.11 8.77 4.12
C VAL A 230 -14.97 8.91 5.36
N ASN A 231 -15.82 9.92 5.42
CA ASN A 231 -16.54 10.24 6.65
C ASN A 231 -17.65 9.25 7.01
N ASP A 232 -18.17 8.51 6.02
CA ASP A 232 -19.21 7.51 6.20
C ASP A 232 -18.77 6.17 5.56
N ARG A 233 -19.28 5.82 4.37
CA ARG A 233 -19.11 4.48 3.79
C ARG A 233 -18.00 4.40 2.74
N LEU A 234 -17.00 3.56 2.98
CA LEU A 234 -15.99 3.16 2.00
C LEU A 234 -16.26 1.74 1.50
N ILE A 235 -16.55 1.56 0.21
CA ILE A 235 -16.67 0.23 -0.42
C ILE A 235 -15.51 0.02 -1.38
N ILE A 236 -14.76 -1.07 -1.18
CA ILE A 236 -13.68 -1.50 -2.07
C ILE A 236 -14.00 -2.89 -2.59
N ASP A 237 -14.53 -2.96 -3.81
CA ASP A 237 -14.67 -4.20 -4.59
C ASP A 237 -13.55 -4.36 -5.62
N GLY A 238 -12.91 -3.25 -6.01
CA GLY A 238 -11.76 -3.22 -6.91
C GLY A 238 -10.43 -3.34 -6.20
N SER A 239 -9.42 -2.62 -6.69
CA SER A 239 -8.04 -2.69 -6.17
C SER A 239 -7.51 -1.36 -5.66
N VAL A 240 -6.90 -1.37 -4.48
CA VAL A 240 -6.05 -0.30 -3.96
C VAL A 240 -4.63 -0.83 -3.83
N SER A 241 -3.69 -0.38 -4.66
CA SER A 241 -2.34 -0.96 -4.71
C SER A 241 -1.23 0.08 -4.62
N ALA A 242 -0.21 -0.21 -3.83
CA ALA A 242 1.04 0.55 -3.69
C ALA A 242 2.22 -0.42 -3.68
N ASN A 243 2.30 -1.30 -4.68
CA ASN A 243 3.34 -2.33 -4.76
C ASN A 243 4.69 -1.75 -5.22
N GLY A 244 5.78 -2.32 -4.74
CA GLY A 244 7.13 -2.05 -5.24
C GLY A 244 7.38 -2.67 -6.61
N GLU A 245 8.31 -2.09 -7.38
CA GLU A 245 8.71 -2.65 -8.67
C GLU A 245 9.54 -3.92 -8.52
N ASP A 246 9.28 -4.91 -9.39
CA ASP A 246 10.01 -6.17 -9.43
C ASP A 246 11.46 -5.99 -9.88
N GLY A 247 12.35 -6.64 -9.13
CA GLY A 247 13.76 -6.83 -9.43
C GLY A 247 14.01 -7.92 -10.46
N GLY A 248 15.27 -8.31 -10.59
CA GLY A 248 15.72 -9.33 -11.54
C GLY A 248 16.94 -10.06 -11.01
N SER A 249 17.66 -10.76 -11.90
CA SER A 249 18.84 -11.55 -11.51
C SER A 249 19.98 -10.74 -10.88
N TRP A 250 20.03 -9.43 -11.16
CA TRP A 250 21.18 -8.58 -10.86
C TRP A 250 20.85 -7.34 -10.02
N TYR A 251 19.60 -6.87 -10.11
CA TYR A 251 19.09 -5.70 -9.41
C TYR A 251 17.93 -6.14 -8.52
N ALA A 252 17.75 -5.43 -7.42
CA ALA A 252 16.83 -5.81 -6.37
C ALA A 252 15.44 -5.21 -6.54
N GLY A 253 14.46 -5.80 -5.85
CA GLY A 253 13.07 -5.33 -5.84
C GLY A 253 12.88 -4.14 -4.90
N GLY A 254 12.06 -3.17 -5.33
CA GLY A 254 11.66 -2.04 -4.50
C GLY A 254 10.67 -2.48 -3.41
N SER A 255 10.60 -1.75 -2.29
CA SER A 255 9.68 -2.12 -1.21
C SER A 255 8.24 -1.69 -1.53
N GLY A 256 7.25 -2.32 -0.90
CA GLY A 256 5.87 -1.83 -0.92
C GLY A 256 5.75 -0.42 -0.33
N GLY A 257 4.67 0.27 -0.68
CA GLY A 257 4.38 1.65 -0.32
C GLY A 257 3.59 1.82 0.97
N GLY A 258 2.99 3.00 1.15
CA GLY A 258 2.13 3.34 2.29
C GLY A 258 0.68 3.46 1.86
N ILE A 259 -0.23 2.82 2.59
CA ILE A 259 -1.68 2.94 2.40
C ILE A 259 -2.31 3.27 3.75
N SER A 260 -2.85 4.48 3.89
CA SER A 260 -3.58 4.95 5.06
C SER A 260 -5.05 5.13 4.73
N ILE A 261 -5.91 4.35 5.35
CA ILE A 261 -7.36 4.44 5.23
C ILE A 261 -7.95 4.85 6.57
N ARG A 262 -8.73 5.94 6.57
CA ARG A 262 -9.55 6.37 7.69
C ARG A 262 -11.00 6.44 7.22
N CYS A 263 -11.89 5.69 7.88
CA CYS A 263 -13.30 5.69 7.52
C CYS A 263 -14.23 5.54 8.72
N ARG A 264 -15.54 5.71 8.55
CA ARG A 264 -16.50 5.27 9.57
C ARG A 264 -16.76 3.78 9.43
N THR A 265 -17.12 3.32 8.22
CA THR A 265 -17.21 1.89 7.88
C THR A 265 -16.49 1.57 6.58
N ILE A 266 -15.96 0.35 6.50
CA ILE A 266 -15.38 -0.23 5.30
C ILE A 266 -16.14 -1.52 4.93
N GLU A 267 -16.40 -1.71 3.64
CA GLU A 267 -17.12 -2.85 3.05
C GLU A 267 -16.44 -3.31 1.74
N GLY A 268 -16.93 -4.43 1.19
CA GLY A 268 -16.52 -4.96 -0.11
C GLY A 268 -15.65 -6.22 -0.02
N SER A 269 -15.25 -6.70 -1.20
CA SER A 269 -14.46 -7.93 -1.37
C SER A 269 -13.23 -7.76 -2.27
N GLY A 270 -12.81 -6.51 -2.47
CA GLY A 270 -11.64 -6.16 -3.26
C GLY A 270 -10.32 -6.41 -2.56
N SER A 271 -9.24 -5.84 -3.12
CA SER A 271 -7.88 -5.99 -2.59
C SER A 271 -7.23 -4.67 -2.19
N ILE A 272 -6.45 -4.73 -1.10
CA ILE A 272 -5.60 -3.64 -0.62
C ILE A 272 -4.19 -4.20 -0.47
N GLN A 273 -3.26 -3.71 -1.30
CA GLN A 273 -1.96 -4.33 -1.50
C GLN A 273 -0.81 -3.33 -1.39
N ALA A 274 0.20 -3.65 -0.58
CA ALA A 274 1.47 -2.94 -0.50
C ALA A 274 2.60 -3.97 -0.54
N ASN A 275 2.63 -4.81 -1.56
CA ASN A 275 3.60 -5.88 -1.71
C ASN A 275 4.98 -5.33 -2.14
N GLY A 276 6.06 -5.94 -1.67
CA GLY A 276 7.41 -5.69 -2.14
C GLY A 276 7.66 -6.37 -3.48
N GLY A 277 8.53 -5.77 -4.29
CA GLY A 277 8.95 -6.31 -5.57
C GLY A 277 9.75 -7.60 -5.40
N THR A 278 9.50 -8.57 -6.28
CA THR A 278 10.22 -9.84 -6.34
C THR A 278 11.66 -9.65 -6.80
N ALA A 279 12.47 -10.71 -6.70
CA ALA A 279 13.77 -10.77 -7.36
C ALA A 279 14.03 -12.19 -7.88
N SER A 280 14.99 -12.33 -8.77
CA SER A 280 15.38 -13.64 -9.33
C SER A 280 16.84 -13.92 -9.04
N VAL A 281 17.23 -15.20 -9.02
CA VAL A 281 18.63 -15.60 -8.92
C VAL A 281 19.11 -16.09 -10.29
N GLY A 282 20.24 -15.58 -10.78
CA GLY A 282 20.89 -16.00 -12.02
C GLY A 282 22.26 -16.61 -11.74
N GLY A 283 22.36 -17.95 -11.73
CA GLY A 283 23.61 -18.64 -11.38
C GLY A 283 23.98 -18.44 -9.91
N SER A 284 25.25 -18.14 -9.60
CA SER A 284 25.73 -17.92 -8.23
C SER A 284 25.43 -16.51 -7.66
N ARG A 285 24.60 -15.71 -8.35
CA ARG A 285 24.39 -14.29 -8.03
C ARG A 285 22.89 -13.94 -8.12
N GLY A 286 22.43 -13.07 -7.21
CA GLY A 286 21.00 -12.74 -7.12
C GLY A 286 20.72 -11.46 -6.35
N GLY A 287 19.76 -10.67 -6.83
CA GLY A 287 19.24 -9.50 -6.12
C GLY A 287 18.33 -9.91 -4.97
N GLY A 288 18.31 -9.11 -3.90
CA GLY A 288 17.34 -9.27 -2.82
C GLY A 288 15.95 -8.77 -3.21
N SER A 289 14.90 -9.42 -2.72
CA SER A 289 13.52 -8.97 -2.93
C SER A 289 13.13 -7.85 -1.97
N GLY A 290 12.27 -6.94 -2.40
CA GLY A 290 11.79 -5.83 -1.57
C GLY A 290 10.88 -6.31 -0.44
N ALA A 291 10.85 -5.59 0.69
CA ALA A 291 9.91 -5.85 1.77
C ALA A 291 8.49 -5.39 1.44
N GLY A 292 7.48 -5.98 2.09
CA GLY A 292 6.11 -5.48 2.01
C GLY A 292 5.96 -4.18 2.79
N GLY A 293 5.15 -3.24 2.30
CA GLY A 293 4.97 -1.90 2.84
C GLY A 293 4.03 -1.81 4.05
N ARG A 294 3.29 -0.71 4.18
CA ARG A 294 2.42 -0.47 5.34
C ARG A 294 0.99 -0.21 4.91
N ILE A 295 0.06 -0.96 5.48
CA ILE A 295 -1.38 -0.76 5.31
C ILE A 295 -1.96 -0.47 6.70
N SER A 296 -2.61 0.68 6.86
CA SER A 296 -3.37 1.05 8.05
C SER A 296 -4.82 1.29 7.69
N ILE A 297 -5.74 0.64 8.41
CA ILE A 297 -7.18 0.81 8.25
C ILE A 297 -7.77 1.15 9.62
N VAL A 298 -8.09 2.43 9.80
CA VAL A 298 -8.68 2.96 11.02
C VAL A 298 -10.15 3.28 10.76
N TYR A 299 -11.02 2.69 11.58
CA TYR A 299 -12.47 2.85 11.50
C TYR A 299 -13.12 3.00 12.87
N ASP A 300 -14.37 3.46 12.88
CA ASP A 300 -15.25 3.44 14.05
C ASP A 300 -15.67 1.99 14.35
N THR A 301 -15.10 1.41 15.41
CA THR A 301 -15.28 0.00 15.76
C THR A 301 -16.73 -0.35 16.12
N ALA A 302 -17.48 0.59 16.70
CA ALA A 302 -18.88 0.37 17.03
C ALA A 302 -19.75 0.38 15.77
N ALA A 303 -19.48 1.28 14.82
CA ALA A 303 -20.17 1.30 13.54
C ALA A 303 -19.82 0.08 12.68
N GLN A 304 -18.53 -0.29 12.63
CA GLN A 304 -18.06 -1.43 11.83
C GLN A 304 -18.65 -2.77 12.30
N ALA A 305 -18.84 -2.96 13.60
CA ALA A 305 -19.47 -4.16 14.16
C ALA A 305 -20.93 -4.37 13.67
N MET A 306 -21.58 -3.32 13.17
CA MET A 306 -22.95 -3.38 12.65
C MET A 306 -23.02 -3.68 11.14
N VAL A 307 -21.88 -3.73 10.46
CA VAL A 307 -21.81 -4.04 9.02
C VAL A 307 -22.06 -5.53 8.81
N SER A 308 -23.05 -5.87 7.98
CA SER A 308 -23.43 -7.25 7.66
C SER A 308 -23.75 -7.41 6.18
N PRO A 309 -23.11 -8.37 5.45
CA PRO A 309 -22.07 -9.28 5.95
C PRO A 309 -20.76 -8.55 6.28
N PRO A 310 -19.88 -9.12 7.12
CA PRO A 310 -18.55 -8.58 7.31
C PRO A 310 -17.77 -8.47 5.98
N PRO A 311 -16.90 -7.46 5.83
CA PRO A 311 -16.05 -7.31 4.65
C PRO A 311 -15.22 -8.56 4.37
N ALA A 312 -15.03 -8.88 3.08
CA ALA A 312 -14.20 -10.00 2.62
C ALA A 312 -12.95 -9.49 1.89
N LEU A 313 -12.35 -8.42 2.41
CA LEU A 313 -11.21 -7.75 1.80
C LEU A 313 -9.95 -8.61 1.84
N VAL A 314 -9.21 -8.60 0.73
CA VAL A 314 -7.88 -9.18 0.63
C VAL A 314 -6.84 -8.14 1.04
N LEU A 315 -6.17 -8.35 2.17
CA LEU A 315 -5.09 -7.50 2.65
C LEU A 315 -3.74 -8.19 2.42
N GLU A 316 -2.82 -7.52 1.71
CA GLU A 316 -1.51 -8.07 1.40
C GLU A 316 -0.42 -7.01 1.58
N ALA A 317 0.47 -7.25 2.55
CA ALA A 317 1.71 -6.50 2.71
C ALA A 317 2.86 -7.51 2.65
N ASN A 318 3.00 -8.22 1.54
CA ASN A 318 3.97 -9.30 1.42
C ASN A 318 5.35 -8.77 1.05
N GLY A 319 6.39 -9.38 1.61
CA GLY A 319 7.72 -9.25 1.04
C GLY A 319 7.79 -9.97 -0.30
N GLY A 320 8.53 -9.41 -1.24
CA GLY A 320 8.78 -10.03 -2.52
C GLY A 320 9.49 -11.37 -2.36
N THR A 321 9.24 -12.27 -3.31
CA THR A 321 9.82 -13.61 -3.34
C THR A 321 11.05 -13.67 -4.24
N GLY A 322 12.05 -14.47 -3.85
CA GLY A 322 13.20 -14.83 -4.68
C GLY A 322 12.99 -16.18 -5.38
N THR A 323 13.30 -16.29 -6.67
CA THR A 323 13.40 -17.59 -7.37
C THR A 323 14.84 -18.11 -7.28
N GLY A 324 15.15 -19.02 -6.35
CA GLY A 324 16.51 -19.58 -6.18
C GLY A 324 16.68 -20.52 -4.98
N LEU A 325 17.69 -21.40 -5.03
CA LEU A 325 17.82 -22.61 -4.20
C LEU A 325 18.33 -22.42 -2.74
N VAL A 326 18.55 -21.20 -2.22
CA VAL A 326 19.05 -21.02 -0.83
C VAL A 326 18.46 -19.76 -0.18
N PRO A 327 17.88 -19.78 1.04
CA PRO A 327 17.57 -18.57 1.82
C PRO A 327 18.83 -17.73 2.08
N PRO A 328 18.83 -16.37 1.93
CA PRO A 328 17.88 -15.44 2.55
C PRO A 328 17.45 -14.24 1.64
N TYR A 329 16.86 -14.52 0.46
CA TYR A 329 16.53 -13.48 -0.55
C TYR A 329 15.16 -12.84 -0.41
N ARG A 330 14.27 -13.40 0.41
CA ARG A 330 12.89 -12.89 0.55
C ARG A 330 12.88 -11.62 1.38
N GLY A 331 12.10 -10.64 0.94
CA GLY A 331 11.73 -9.52 1.79
C GLY A 331 10.86 -10.01 2.94
N GLN A 332 10.97 -9.36 4.10
CA GLN A 332 10.02 -9.58 5.18
C GLN A 332 8.66 -8.99 4.80
N PRO A 333 7.56 -9.54 5.34
CA PRO A 333 6.26 -8.92 5.21
C PRO A 333 6.26 -7.54 5.85
N GLY A 334 5.41 -6.67 5.34
CA GLY A 334 5.07 -5.37 5.87
C GLY A 334 3.97 -5.42 6.91
N THR A 335 3.51 -4.26 7.36
CA THR A 335 2.54 -4.18 8.47
C THR A 335 1.10 -4.05 7.99
N LEU A 336 0.20 -4.82 8.59
CA LEU A 336 -1.25 -4.68 8.51
C LEU A 336 -1.76 -4.16 9.86
N TRP A 337 -2.08 -2.87 9.92
CA TRP A 337 -2.63 -2.22 11.11
C TRP A 337 -4.14 -2.02 10.99
N LEU A 338 -4.90 -2.45 12.01
CA LEU A 338 -6.35 -2.24 12.07
C LEU A 338 -6.82 -1.77 13.44
N SER A 339 -7.95 -1.05 13.48
CA SER A 339 -8.58 -0.58 14.73
C SER A 339 -8.89 -1.72 15.71
N ASP A 340 -9.50 -2.80 15.22
CA ASP A 340 -9.81 -4.01 15.99
C ASP A 340 -9.97 -5.23 15.06
N THR A 341 -10.58 -6.29 15.58
CA THR A 341 -10.76 -7.57 14.87
C THR A 341 -12.11 -7.74 14.17
N ASN A 342 -12.89 -6.67 13.96
CA ASN A 342 -14.27 -6.78 13.46
C ASN A 342 -14.39 -7.49 12.11
N PHE A 343 -13.42 -7.32 11.22
CA PHE A 343 -13.42 -7.98 9.91
C PHE A 343 -12.11 -8.67 9.55
N PHE A 344 -11.04 -8.54 10.34
CA PHE A 344 -9.75 -9.16 10.06
C PHE A 344 -9.04 -9.45 11.39
N PRO A 345 -8.26 -10.54 11.52
CA PRO A 345 -7.87 -11.49 10.48
C PRO A 345 -9.00 -12.42 10.00
N LEU A 346 -8.96 -12.76 8.71
CA LEU A 346 -9.83 -13.73 8.04
C LEU A 346 -9.02 -14.90 7.50
N SER A 347 -9.64 -16.07 7.36
CA SER A 347 -9.05 -17.18 6.61
C SER A 347 -9.60 -17.18 5.16
N PRO A 348 -8.75 -17.22 4.12
CA PRO A 348 -7.30 -17.33 4.18
C PRO A 348 -6.59 -16.00 4.52
N VAL A 349 -5.52 -16.06 5.30
CA VAL A 349 -4.59 -14.93 5.50
C VAL A 349 -3.54 -14.97 4.40
N ARG A 350 -3.32 -13.83 3.75
CA ARG A 350 -2.45 -13.71 2.56
C ARG A 350 -1.10 -13.05 2.86
N GLY A 351 -0.60 -13.24 4.09
CA GLY A 351 0.64 -12.65 4.60
C GLY A 351 0.50 -11.27 5.24
N GLY A 352 1.62 -10.68 5.66
CA GLY A 352 1.67 -9.44 6.45
C GLY A 352 1.99 -9.68 7.93
N GLN A 353 2.53 -8.66 8.59
CA GLN A 353 2.67 -8.57 10.04
C GLN A 353 1.36 -8.03 10.62
N ILE A 354 0.65 -8.84 11.39
CA ILE A 354 -0.66 -8.48 11.96
C ILE A 354 -0.46 -7.61 13.20
N LEU A 355 -0.90 -6.36 13.15
CA LEU A 355 -0.80 -5.41 14.25
C LEU A 355 -2.19 -4.84 14.59
N ILE A 356 -2.82 -5.38 15.64
CA ILE A 356 -4.13 -4.93 16.10
C ILE A 356 -4.02 -4.64 17.61
N PRO A 357 -4.38 -3.45 18.10
CA PRO A 357 -4.29 -3.12 19.53
C PRO A 357 -5.04 -4.12 20.42
N GLY A 358 -4.35 -4.66 21.42
CA GLY A 358 -4.93 -5.64 22.36
C GLY A 358 -5.14 -7.05 21.80
N PHE A 359 -4.84 -7.28 20.52
CA PHE A 359 -4.98 -8.60 19.89
C PHE A 359 -3.82 -9.51 20.27
N THR A 360 -4.02 -10.28 21.33
CA THR A 360 -3.02 -11.17 21.93
C THR A 360 -3.35 -12.65 21.75
N ARG A 361 -4.57 -12.97 21.28
CA ARG A 361 -5.00 -14.34 21.06
C ARG A 361 -5.99 -14.44 19.90
N TRP A 362 -6.00 -15.61 19.25
CA TRP A 362 -6.99 -15.93 18.23
C TRP A 362 -7.36 -17.41 18.29
N THR A 363 -8.67 -17.68 18.30
CA THR A 363 -9.22 -19.03 18.26
C THR A 363 -10.11 -19.17 17.05
N VAL A 364 -9.79 -20.12 16.17
CA VAL A 364 -10.51 -20.33 14.91
C VAL A 364 -10.74 -21.81 14.63
N PRO A 365 -11.84 -22.17 13.94
CA PRO A 365 -12.13 -23.56 13.58
C PRO A 365 -11.15 -24.13 12.56
N ALA A 366 -10.71 -23.31 11.60
CA ALA A 366 -9.71 -23.66 10.60
C ALA A 366 -8.98 -22.39 10.18
N LEU A 367 -7.72 -22.53 9.77
CA LEU A 367 -6.90 -21.42 9.30
C LEU A 367 -6.11 -21.84 8.07
N THR A 368 -6.22 -21.05 7.00
CA THR A 368 -5.37 -21.17 5.82
C THR A 368 -4.46 -19.96 5.73
N LEU A 369 -3.15 -20.20 5.57
CA LEU A 369 -2.13 -19.20 5.26
C LEU A 369 -1.63 -19.48 3.83
N THR A 370 -1.66 -18.48 2.96
CA THR A 370 -1.30 -18.61 1.53
C THR A 370 -0.56 -17.35 1.04
N ALA A 371 0.18 -17.48 -0.07
CA ALA A 371 0.74 -16.39 -0.87
C ALA A 371 1.72 -15.41 -0.18
N GLY A 372 2.08 -15.62 1.09
CA GLY A 372 2.94 -14.69 1.83
C GLY A 372 3.40 -15.16 3.20
N GLN A 373 4.30 -14.39 3.81
CA GLN A 373 4.72 -14.62 5.20
C GLN A 373 3.80 -13.88 6.16
N THR A 374 3.16 -14.59 7.09
CA THR A 374 2.33 -14.00 8.15
C THR A 374 3.09 -13.92 9.46
N PHE A 375 3.34 -12.73 9.97
CA PHE A 375 3.94 -12.57 11.30
C PHE A 375 2.84 -12.23 12.30
N PHE A 376 2.68 -13.08 13.31
CA PHE A 376 1.80 -12.81 14.43
C PHE A 376 2.52 -11.94 15.47
N PRO A 377 1.78 -11.22 16.34
CA PRO A 377 2.39 -10.51 17.46
C PRO A 377 3.30 -11.41 18.30
N GLU A 378 4.28 -10.80 18.97
CA GLU A 378 5.09 -11.51 19.95
C GLU A 378 4.23 -11.91 21.16
N GLY A 379 4.45 -13.10 21.72
CA GLY A 379 3.68 -13.56 22.89
C GLY A 379 2.25 -14.01 22.57
N PHE A 380 1.93 -14.21 21.29
CA PHE A 380 0.58 -14.46 20.79
C PHE A 380 0.11 -15.90 21.05
N ASP A 381 -1.16 -16.05 21.42
CA ASP A 381 -1.80 -17.35 21.63
C ASP A 381 -2.72 -17.71 20.45
N LEU A 382 -2.21 -18.48 19.49
CA LEU A 382 -2.95 -18.98 18.33
C LEU A 382 -3.46 -20.39 18.60
N THR A 383 -4.78 -20.56 18.55
CA THR A 383 -5.45 -21.86 18.66
C THR A 383 -6.32 -22.12 17.44
N VAL A 384 -5.96 -23.11 16.64
CA VAL A 384 -6.76 -23.62 15.53
C VAL A 384 -7.41 -24.92 15.98
N THR A 385 -8.72 -24.97 16.17
CA THR A 385 -9.37 -26.16 16.74
C THR A 385 -9.46 -27.32 15.75
N GLY A 386 -9.44 -27.03 14.44
CA GLY A 386 -9.32 -27.98 13.35
C GLY A 386 -7.97 -27.83 12.64
N ASN A 387 -8.01 -27.72 11.30
CA ASN A 387 -6.79 -27.78 10.47
C ASN A 387 -6.16 -26.40 10.27
N LEU A 388 -4.81 -26.37 10.36
CA LEU A 388 -3.96 -25.28 9.92
C LEU A 388 -3.28 -25.67 8.60
N ASN A 389 -3.66 -24.99 7.51
CA ASN A 389 -3.09 -25.21 6.18
C ASN A 389 -2.13 -24.06 5.82
N VAL A 390 -0.90 -24.39 5.43
CA VAL A 390 0.11 -23.45 4.93
C VAL A 390 0.48 -23.86 3.51
N SER A 391 0.08 -23.06 2.52
CA SER A 391 0.22 -23.36 1.09
C SER A 391 0.87 -22.23 0.29
N ASP A 392 1.16 -22.46 -0.99
CA ASP A 392 1.56 -21.43 -1.95
C ASP A 392 2.79 -20.60 -1.53
N THR A 393 3.80 -21.29 -0.99
CA THR A 393 5.03 -20.71 -0.44
C THR A 393 4.83 -19.79 0.77
N ALA A 394 3.66 -19.85 1.40
CA ALA A 394 3.39 -19.11 2.62
C ALA A 394 4.31 -19.58 3.75
N GLY A 395 4.50 -18.69 4.71
CA GLY A 395 5.17 -18.99 5.96
C GLY A 395 4.48 -18.27 7.09
N PHE A 396 4.78 -18.66 8.32
CA PHE A 396 4.34 -17.90 9.47
C PHE A 396 5.45 -17.80 10.51
N LEU A 397 5.44 -16.70 11.26
CA LEU A 397 6.34 -16.47 12.38
C LEU A 397 5.51 -16.24 13.64
N VAL A 398 5.87 -16.99 14.68
CA VAL A 398 5.28 -16.92 16.02
C VAL A 398 6.43 -16.85 17.03
N THR A 399 6.72 -15.65 17.54
CA THR A 399 7.85 -15.40 18.44
C THR A 399 7.39 -15.36 19.90
N ASN A 400 8.01 -16.17 20.77
CA ASN A 400 7.61 -16.28 22.18
C ASN A 400 6.11 -16.63 22.38
N SER A 401 5.54 -17.31 21.39
CA SER A 401 4.10 -17.49 21.21
C SER A 401 3.69 -18.95 21.46
N ARG A 402 2.38 -19.17 21.56
CA ARG A 402 1.80 -20.50 21.67
C ARG A 402 0.99 -20.81 20.42
N LEU A 403 1.31 -21.94 19.77
CA LEU A 403 0.52 -22.50 18.69
C LEU A 403 -0.13 -23.81 19.17
N ARG A 404 -1.46 -23.90 19.05
CA ARG A 404 -2.22 -25.15 19.23
C ARG A 404 -2.98 -25.45 17.95
N VAL A 405 -2.82 -26.66 17.42
CA VAL A 405 -3.60 -27.17 16.29
C VAL A 405 -4.31 -28.44 16.76
N GLY A 406 -5.64 -28.43 16.74
CA GLY A 406 -6.48 -29.53 17.19
C GLY A 406 -6.70 -30.60 16.12
N GLY A 407 -6.63 -30.22 14.84
CA GLY A 407 -6.58 -31.12 13.70
C GLY A 407 -5.18 -31.21 13.08
N ASP A 408 -5.11 -31.22 11.75
CA ASP A 408 -3.85 -31.36 11.02
C ASP A 408 -3.13 -30.03 10.82
N LEU A 409 -1.81 -30.04 10.96
CA LEU A 409 -0.92 -29.02 10.41
C LEU A 409 -0.43 -29.49 9.04
N VAL A 410 -1.00 -28.95 7.97
CA VAL A 410 -0.66 -29.29 6.58
C VAL A 410 0.24 -28.20 6.00
N ILE A 411 1.45 -28.58 5.59
CA ILE A 411 2.40 -27.66 4.95
C ILE A 411 2.69 -28.19 3.55
N SER A 412 2.23 -27.47 2.53
CA SER A 412 2.38 -27.84 1.13
C SER A 412 3.03 -26.70 0.33
N GLY A 413 4.01 -27.04 -0.52
CA GLY A 413 4.72 -26.04 -1.32
C GLY A 413 5.43 -24.94 -0.51
N SER A 414 5.71 -25.19 0.77
CA SER A 414 6.21 -24.21 1.74
C SER A 414 7.34 -24.84 2.58
N LEU A 415 8.29 -24.04 3.06
CA LEU A 415 9.44 -24.50 3.85
C LEU A 415 9.21 -24.27 5.34
N ILE A 416 9.58 -25.26 6.16
CA ILE A 416 9.69 -25.10 7.62
C ILE A 416 11.14 -24.72 7.92
N SER A 417 11.35 -23.56 8.55
CA SER A 417 12.65 -23.15 9.08
C SER A 417 12.50 -22.84 10.58
N ALA A 418 13.41 -23.35 11.40
CA ALA A 418 13.49 -23.07 12.83
C ALA A 418 14.41 -21.89 13.13
#